data_AF-A0A1Q6CMJ3-F1
#
_entry.id   AF-A0A1Q6CMJ3-F1
#
_cell.length_a   1.000
_cell.length_b   1.000
_cell.length_c   1.000
_cell.angle_alpha   90.00
_cell.angle_beta   90.00
_cell.angle_gamma   90.00
#
_symmetry.space_group_name_H-M   'P 1'
#
loop_
_entity.id
_entity.type
_entity.pdbx_description
1 polymer ?
#
loop_
_entity_poly.entity_id
_entity_poly.type
_entity_poly.pdbx_seq_one_letter_code
_entity_poly.pdbx_strand_id
1 'polypeptide(L)'
;MNNIENDTNDKQIVEALRENALSLRNVVPPEAVWNRINDTLETRKTKYNYRTWLPTFAVASAFVCAVSFFSWQHHVMKKELDLMITLNASLEDVFLQENKVRFINASNIVELQAIDRQLNTVTSIKEKISLLKERKRLIESMTITEIKESTYAI
;
A
#
# COMPACT_ATOMS: atom_id res chain seq x y z
N MET A 1 51.21 -39.48 -0.09
CA MET A 1 51.31 -40.48 1.00
C MET A 1 50.31 -40.23 2.14
N ASN A 2 49.72 -39.04 2.28
CA ASN A 2 48.85 -38.70 3.43
C ASN A 2 47.38 -39.16 3.34
N ASN A 3 46.90 -39.64 2.18
CA ASN A 3 45.49 -40.05 2.02
C ASN A 3 45.20 -41.50 2.44
N ILE A 4 46.22 -42.37 2.47
CA ILE A 4 46.06 -43.78 2.86
C ILE A 4 46.08 -43.92 4.39
N GLU A 5 46.82 -43.03 5.07
CA GLU A 5 46.95 -43.02 6.53
C GLU A 5 45.65 -42.58 7.23
N ASN A 6 44.91 -41.62 6.64
CA ASN A 6 43.61 -41.17 7.15
C ASN A 6 42.51 -42.24 7.00
N ASP A 7 42.42 -42.93 5.85
CA ASP A 7 41.41 -43.97 5.62
C ASP A 7 41.62 -45.20 6.53
N THR A 8 42.86 -45.47 6.92
CA THR A 8 43.19 -46.56 7.85
C THR A 8 42.81 -46.21 9.29
N ASN A 9 43.03 -44.95 9.70
CA ASN A 9 42.67 -44.46 11.03
C ASN A 9 41.14 -44.41 11.21
N ASP A 10 40.41 -43.95 10.19
CA ASP A 10 38.94 -43.89 10.23
C ASP A 10 38.32 -45.28 10.34
N LYS A 11 38.87 -46.28 9.64
CA LYS A 11 38.43 -47.68 9.75
C LYS A 11 38.66 -48.24 11.16
N GLN A 12 39.82 -47.98 11.76
CA GLN A 12 40.13 -48.40 13.12
C GLN A 12 39.20 -47.74 14.15
N ILE A 13 38.88 -46.45 13.97
CA ILE A 13 37.94 -45.73 14.83
C ILE A 13 36.53 -46.33 14.71
N VAL A 14 36.07 -46.62 13.49
CA VAL A 14 34.75 -47.23 13.27
C VAL A 14 34.67 -48.64 13.87
N GLU A 15 35.73 -49.42 13.77
CA GLU A 15 35.79 -50.78 14.32
C GLU A 15 35.84 -50.75 15.86
N ALA A 16 36.61 -49.83 16.45
CA ALA A 16 36.63 -49.61 17.89
C ALA A 16 35.29 -49.09 18.44
N LEU A 17 34.58 -48.25 17.68
CA LEU A 17 33.22 -47.81 18.04
C LEU A 17 32.22 -48.94 17.95
N ARG A 18 32.35 -49.83 16.95
CA ARG A 18 31.51 -51.01 16.79
C ARG A 18 31.71 -52.01 17.93
N GLU A 19 32.94 -52.28 18.32
CA GLU A 19 33.24 -53.15 19.48
C GLU A 19 32.72 -52.53 20.78
N ASN A 20 32.88 -51.22 20.97
CA ASN A 20 32.31 -50.53 22.13
C ASN A 20 30.78 -50.53 22.12
N ALA A 21 30.14 -50.37 20.96
CA ALA A 21 28.68 -50.47 20.79
C ALA A 21 28.15 -51.87 21.10
N LEU A 22 28.91 -52.92 20.79
CA LEU A 22 28.57 -54.29 21.16
C LEU A 22 28.79 -54.55 22.66
N SER A 23 29.76 -53.86 23.28
CA SER A 23 30.02 -53.93 24.73
C SER A 23 29.08 -53.06 25.58
N LEU A 24 28.37 -52.11 24.95
CA LEU A 24 27.28 -51.36 25.54
C LEU A 24 26.10 -52.32 25.76
N ARG A 25 26.21 -53.10 26.84
CA ARG A 25 25.09 -53.83 27.43
C ARG A 25 23.92 -52.86 27.49
N ASN A 26 22.75 -53.27 26.99
CA ASN A 26 21.51 -52.51 27.12
C ASN A 26 21.25 -52.24 28.61
N VAL A 27 21.80 -51.13 29.11
CA VAL A 27 21.48 -50.60 30.42
C VAL A 27 20.11 -50.01 30.22
N VAL A 28 19.08 -50.80 30.54
CA VAL A 28 17.72 -50.28 30.65
C VAL A 28 17.81 -49.19 31.72
N PRO A 29 17.63 -47.91 31.34
CA PRO A 29 17.78 -46.84 32.31
C PRO A 29 16.72 -47.04 33.39
N PRO A 30 17.04 -46.76 34.67
CA PRO A 30 16.10 -46.89 35.76
C PRO A 30 14.80 -46.13 35.47
N GLU A 31 13.67 -46.65 35.92
CA GLU A 31 12.33 -46.09 35.65
C GLU A 31 12.22 -44.60 36.03
N ALA A 32 12.95 -44.19 37.07
CA ALA A 32 13.04 -42.78 37.48
C ALA A 32 13.59 -41.84 36.38
N VAL A 33 14.46 -42.32 35.49
CA VAL A 33 14.99 -41.54 34.37
C VAL A 33 13.93 -41.37 33.29
N TRP A 34 13.18 -42.43 32.98
CA TRP A 34 12.05 -42.35 32.05
C TRP A 34 10.95 -41.42 32.54
N ASN A 35 10.64 -41.46 33.84
CA ASN A 35 9.66 -40.57 34.44
C ASN A 35 10.11 -39.10 34.35
N ARG A 36 11.39 -38.79 34.61
CA ARG A 36 11.91 -37.43 34.43
C ARG A 36 11.87 -36.96 32.97
N ILE A 37 12.12 -37.84 32.01
CA ILE A 37 12.02 -37.52 30.57
C ILE A 37 10.56 -37.22 30.20
N ASN A 38 9.61 -38.03 30.66
CA ASN A 38 8.19 -37.79 30.44
C ASN A 38 7.73 -36.48 31.11
N ASP A 39 8.14 -36.22 32.35
CA ASP A 39 7.81 -35.00 33.07
C ASP A 39 8.37 -33.74 32.37
N THR A 40 9.58 -33.83 31.81
CA THR A 40 10.20 -32.73 31.06
C THR A 40 9.59 -32.56 29.66
N LEU A 41 9.09 -33.62 29.04
CA LEU A 41 8.35 -33.56 27.78
C LEU A 41 6.95 -32.95 27.97
N GLU A 42 6.27 -33.27 29.07
CA GLU A 42 4.94 -32.72 29.37
C GLU A 42 4.99 -31.24 29.76
N THR A 43 6.01 -30.83 30.52
CA THR A 43 6.21 -29.41 30.91
C THR A 43 6.61 -28.51 29.73
N ARG A 44 7.19 -29.06 28.65
CA ARG A 44 7.49 -28.32 27.41
C ARG A 44 6.30 -28.10 26.48
N LYS A 45 5.11 -28.62 26.79
CA LYS A 45 3.88 -28.18 26.13
C LYS A 45 3.52 -26.79 26.66
N THR A 46 4.31 -25.78 26.29
CA THR A 46 3.92 -24.38 26.45
C THR A 46 2.58 -24.21 25.74
N LYS A 47 1.50 -24.18 26.52
CA LYS A 47 0.18 -23.82 26.03
C LYS A 47 0.30 -22.40 25.50
N TYR A 48 0.55 -22.26 24.21
CA TYR A 48 0.38 -20.97 23.53
C TYR A 48 -1.02 -20.51 23.89
N ASN A 49 -1.10 -19.42 24.65
CA ASN A 49 -2.36 -18.92 25.16
C ASN A 49 -3.05 -18.22 23.97
N TYR A 50 -3.64 -19.02 23.07
CA TYR A 50 -4.28 -18.56 21.83
C TYR A 50 -5.28 -17.43 22.09
N ARG A 51 -5.86 -17.41 23.28
CA ARG A 51 -6.77 -16.37 23.78
C ARG A 51 -6.15 -14.97 23.84
N THR A 52 -4.82 -14.84 24.03
CA THR A 52 -4.15 -13.53 24.05
C THR A 52 -3.61 -13.10 22.69
N TRP A 53 -3.38 -14.03 21.76
CA TRP A 53 -2.79 -13.75 20.44
C TRP A 53 -3.84 -13.49 19.34
N LEU A 54 -5.01 -14.13 19.42
CA LEU A 54 -6.11 -13.89 18.49
C LEU A 54 -6.54 -12.42 18.39
N PRO A 55 -6.73 -11.67 19.49
CA PRO A 55 -7.12 -10.26 19.38
C PRO A 55 -6.03 -9.37 18.77
N THR A 56 -4.74 -9.66 19.02
CA THR A 56 -3.65 -8.86 18.44
C THR A 56 -3.53 -9.02 16.93
N PHE A 57 -3.73 -10.24 16.41
CA PHE A 57 -3.75 -10.46 14.96
C PHE A 57 -4.98 -9.81 14.29
N ALA A 58 -6.13 -9.82 14.96
CA ALA A 58 -7.33 -9.16 14.45
C ALA A 58 -7.18 -7.64 14.37
N VAL A 59 -6.53 -7.01 15.35
CA VAL A 59 -6.26 -5.56 15.33
C VAL A 59 -5.25 -5.21 14.24
N ALA A 60 -4.18 -6.00 14.12
CA ALA A 60 -3.16 -5.77 13.09
C ALA A 60 -3.74 -5.91 11.67
N SER A 61 -4.57 -6.91 11.41
CA SER A 61 -5.21 -7.09 10.10
C SER A 61 -6.19 -5.97 9.78
N ALA A 62 -6.99 -5.54 10.76
CA ALA A 62 -7.89 -4.40 10.61
C ALA A 62 -7.12 -3.10 10.30
N PHE A 63 -5.98 -2.87 10.96
CA PHE A 63 -5.13 -1.71 10.70
C PHE A 63 -4.57 -1.71 9.28
N VAL A 64 -4.03 -2.85 8.82
CA VAL A 64 -3.51 -2.98 7.45
C VAL A 64 -4.62 -2.73 6.43
N CYS A 65 -5.80 -3.33 6.61
CA CYS A 65 -6.95 -3.08 5.74
C CYS A 65 -7.34 -1.61 5.69
N ALA A 66 -7.35 -0.91 6.84
CA ALA A 66 -7.68 0.51 6.90
C ALA A 66 -6.65 1.38 6.15
N VAL A 67 -5.35 1.12 6.34
CA VAL A 67 -4.28 1.85 5.66
C VAL A 67 -4.33 1.60 4.14
N SER A 68 -4.52 0.36 3.71
CA SER A 68 -4.66 0.02 2.30
C SER A 68 -5.88 0.69 1.66
N PHE A 69 -7.03 0.67 2.34
CA PHE A 69 -8.25 1.34 1.87
C PHE A 69 -8.04 2.85 1.75
N PHE A 70 -7.44 3.49 2.76
CA PHE A 70 -7.16 4.92 2.73
C PHE A 70 -6.18 5.30 1.62
N SER A 71 -5.12 4.49 1.41
CA SER A 71 -4.17 4.68 0.32
C SER A 71 -4.85 4.57 -1.05
N TRP A 72 -5.73 3.59 -1.23
CA TRP A 72 -6.52 3.44 -2.44
C TRP A 72 -7.41 4.66 -2.70
N GLN A 73 -8.16 5.11 -1.70
CA GLN A 73 -8.99 6.31 -1.80
C GLN A 73 -8.17 7.54 -2.18
N HIS A 74 -7.00 7.72 -1.58
CA HIS A 74 -6.10 8.81 -1.91
C HIS A 74 -5.60 8.75 -3.37
N HIS A 75 -5.26 7.55 -3.86
CA HIS A 75 -4.87 7.35 -5.26
C HIS A 75 -6.01 7.64 -6.24
N VAL A 76 -7.24 7.21 -5.94
CA VAL A 76 -8.42 7.50 -6.78
C VAL A 76 -8.66 9.00 -6.84
N MET A 77 -8.64 9.70 -5.70
CA MET A 77 -8.82 11.16 -5.68
C MET A 77 -7.73 11.91 -6.46
N LYS A 78 -6.47 11.45 -6.39
CA LYS A 78 -5.38 12.03 -7.20
C LYS A 78 -5.65 11.89 -8.70
N LYS A 79 -6.07 10.71 -9.15
CA LYS A 79 -6.41 10.50 -10.57
C LYS A 79 -7.56 11.40 -11.02
N GLU A 80 -8.59 11.56 -10.19
CA GLU A 80 -9.69 12.48 -10.49
C GLU A 80 -9.22 13.94 -10.58
N LEU A 81 -8.31 14.35 -9.69
CA LEU A 81 -7.72 15.68 -9.72
C LEU A 81 -6.90 15.89 -11.00
N ASP A 82 -6.04 14.95 -11.37
CA ASP A 82 -5.22 15.02 -12.58
C ASP A 82 -6.10 15.08 -13.84
N LEU A 83 -7.18 14.30 -13.87
CA LEU A 83 -8.17 14.35 -14.95
C LEU A 83 -8.83 15.73 -15.04
N MET A 84 -9.25 16.31 -13.90
CA MET A 84 -9.88 17.63 -13.86
C MET A 84 -8.92 18.75 -14.25
N ILE A 85 -7.66 18.66 -13.83
CA ILE A 85 -6.60 19.60 -14.26
C ILE A 85 -6.39 19.50 -15.76
N THR A 86 -6.26 18.28 -16.30
CA THR A 86 -6.06 18.05 -17.73
C THR A 86 -7.25 18.56 -18.55
N LEU A 87 -8.47 18.29 -18.09
CA LEU A 87 -9.67 18.74 -18.76
C LEU A 87 -9.79 20.28 -18.72
N ASN A 88 -9.50 20.92 -17.59
CA ASN A 88 -9.47 22.38 -17.51
C ASN A 88 -8.39 22.99 -18.39
N ALA A 89 -7.18 22.41 -18.41
CA ALA A 89 -6.10 22.86 -19.30
C ALA A 89 -6.51 22.73 -20.78
N SER A 90 -7.21 21.66 -21.15
CA SER A 90 -7.70 21.48 -22.52
C SER A 90 -8.81 22.49 -22.88
N LEU A 91 -9.71 22.81 -21.93
CA LEU A 91 -10.72 23.84 -22.13
C LEU A 91 -10.11 25.24 -22.22
N GLU A 92 -9.08 25.53 -21.44
CA GLU A 92 -8.32 26.78 -21.56
C GLU A 92 -7.64 26.89 -22.92
N ASP A 93 -7.06 25.82 -23.45
CA ASP A 93 -6.44 25.85 -24.78
C ASP A 93 -7.48 26.10 -25.88
N VAL A 94 -8.63 25.41 -25.83
CA VAL A 94 -9.75 25.67 -26.76
C VAL A 94 -10.25 27.12 -26.62
N PHE A 95 -10.46 27.58 -25.39
CA PHE A 95 -10.88 28.95 -25.12
C PHE A 95 -9.86 29.97 -25.62
N LEU A 96 -8.56 29.78 -25.38
CA LEU A 96 -7.52 30.69 -25.85
C LEU A 96 -7.35 30.66 -27.38
N GLN A 97 -7.60 29.52 -28.02
CA GLN A 97 -7.60 29.41 -29.48
C GLN A 97 -8.81 30.11 -30.11
N GLU A 98 -10.01 29.92 -29.55
CA GLU A 98 -11.26 30.51 -30.06
C GLU A 98 -11.40 32.01 -29.69
N ASN A 99 -10.97 32.42 -28.50
CA ASN A 99 -11.11 33.79 -27.97
C ASN A 99 -9.90 34.71 -28.16
N LYS A 100 -8.92 34.36 -29.00
CA LYS A 100 -7.89 35.31 -29.47
C LYS A 100 -8.47 36.56 -30.15
N VAL A 101 -9.77 36.59 -30.46
CA VAL A 101 -10.41 37.68 -31.22
C VAL A 101 -11.47 38.47 -30.44
N ARG A 102 -12.06 38.01 -29.33
CA ARG A 102 -13.18 38.74 -28.70
C ARG A 102 -13.21 38.67 -27.15
N PHE A 103 -12.82 39.77 -26.53
CA PHE A 103 -12.95 40.07 -25.09
C PHE A 103 -14.41 40.35 -24.68
N ILE A 104 -15.31 39.39 -24.83
CA ILE A 104 -16.69 39.56 -24.39
C ILE A 104 -16.85 38.89 -23.02
N ASN A 105 -17.15 39.72 -22.02
CA ASN A 105 -17.49 39.42 -20.62
C ASN A 105 -16.37 39.55 -19.57
N ALA A 106 -15.99 40.81 -19.30
CA ALA A 106 -15.15 41.19 -18.15
C ALA A 106 -15.69 40.68 -16.79
N SER A 107 -17.01 40.52 -16.63
CA SER A 107 -17.63 39.96 -15.41
C SER A 107 -17.18 38.52 -15.15
N ASN A 108 -17.18 37.69 -16.20
CA ASN A 108 -16.85 36.28 -16.07
C ASN A 108 -15.35 36.07 -15.84
N ILE A 109 -14.51 36.97 -16.37
CA ILE A 109 -13.07 36.99 -16.09
C ILE A 109 -12.80 37.30 -14.61
N VAL A 110 -13.54 38.25 -14.01
CA VAL A 110 -13.41 38.57 -12.58
C VAL A 110 -13.80 37.37 -11.71
N GLU A 111 -14.87 36.66 -12.08
CA GLU A 111 -15.32 35.45 -11.38
C GLU A 111 -14.30 34.31 -11.52
N LEU A 112 -13.72 34.13 -12.72
CA LEU A 112 -12.65 33.17 -12.96
C LEU A 112 -11.42 33.46 -12.08
N GLN A 113 -11.01 34.74 -11.99
CA GLN A 113 -9.90 35.18 -11.15
C GLN A 113 -10.17 34.96 -9.65
N ALA A 114 -11.43 35.11 -9.22
CA ALA A 114 -11.81 34.80 -7.84
C ALA A 114 -11.65 33.31 -7.54
N ILE A 115 -12.06 32.44 -8.47
CA ILE A 115 -11.90 30.99 -8.35
C ILE A 115 -10.41 30.61 -8.35
N ASP A 116 -9.59 31.22 -9.21
CA ASP A 116 -8.13 30.97 -9.26
C ASP A 116 -7.43 31.35 -7.96
N ARG A 117 -7.82 32.48 -7.35
CA ARG A 117 -7.33 32.88 -6.02
C ARG A 117 -7.71 31.84 -4.96
N GLN A 118 -8.95 31.38 -4.96
CA GLN A 118 -9.41 30.35 -4.02
C GLN A 118 -8.64 29.03 -4.22
N LEU A 119 -8.41 28.62 -5.47
CA LEU A 119 -7.67 27.41 -5.83
C LEU A 119 -6.24 27.40 -5.26
N ASN A 120 -5.59 28.57 -5.25
CA ASN A 120 -4.24 28.76 -4.72
C ASN A 120 -4.22 28.76 -3.18
N THR A 121 -5.29 29.18 -2.53
CA THR A 121 -5.39 29.23 -1.06
C THR A 121 -5.84 27.92 -0.42
N VAL A 122 -6.64 27.12 -1.12
CA VAL A 122 -7.22 25.89 -0.58
C VAL A 122 -6.17 24.79 -0.51
N THR A 123 -6.06 24.12 0.64
CA THR A 123 -5.16 22.96 0.85
C THR A 123 -5.87 21.63 0.69
N SER A 124 -7.19 21.59 0.89
CA SER A 124 -8.01 20.38 0.79
C SER A 124 -8.21 19.96 -0.67
N ILE A 125 -7.84 18.71 -1.00
CA ILE A 125 -8.01 18.13 -2.34
C ILE A 125 -9.49 18.14 -2.76
N LYS A 126 -10.40 17.83 -1.83
CA LYS A 126 -11.84 17.78 -2.10
C LYS A 126 -12.39 19.14 -2.52
N GLU A 127 -11.95 20.20 -1.84
CA GLU A 127 -12.34 21.58 -2.14
C GLU A 127 -11.69 22.08 -3.43
N LYS A 128 -10.44 21.69 -3.72
CA LYS A 128 -9.83 21.96 -5.03
C LYS A 128 -10.63 21.34 -6.18
N ILE A 129 -11.11 20.11 -6.02
CA ILE A 129 -11.94 19.44 -7.03
C ILE A 129 -13.26 20.20 -7.24
N SER A 130 -13.92 20.68 -6.18
CA SER A 130 -15.15 21.47 -6.34
C SER A 130 -14.91 22.80 -7.05
N LEU A 131 -13.83 23.52 -6.70
CA LEU A 131 -13.48 24.78 -7.36
C LEU A 131 -13.09 24.58 -8.83
N LEU A 132 -12.39 23.50 -9.15
CA LEU A 132 -12.07 23.14 -10.54
C LEU A 132 -13.33 22.84 -11.36
N LYS A 133 -14.35 22.18 -10.76
CA LYS A 133 -15.65 21.94 -11.40
C LYS A 133 -16.44 23.23 -11.62
N GLU A 134 -16.38 24.15 -10.67
CA GLU A 134 -17.03 25.46 -10.79
C GLU A 134 -16.39 26.29 -11.90
N ARG A 135 -15.05 26.35 -11.94
CA ARG A 135 -14.28 26.98 -13.02
C ARG A 135 -14.65 26.40 -14.39
N LYS A 136 -14.72 25.07 -14.50
CA LYS A 136 -15.16 24.37 -15.72
C LYS A 136 -16.53 24.83 -16.16
N ARG A 137 -17.51 24.82 -15.26
CA ARG A 137 -18.89 25.21 -15.56
C ARG A 137 -18.97 26.66 -16.04
N LEU A 138 -18.16 27.53 -15.44
CA LEU A 138 -18.09 28.94 -15.84
C LEU A 138 -17.55 29.08 -17.26
N ILE A 139 -16.46 28.37 -17.61
CA ILE A 139 -15.90 28.34 -18.97
C ILE A 139 -16.92 27.79 -19.98
N GLU A 140 -17.59 26.67 -19.66
CA GLU A 140 -18.65 26.08 -20.50
C GLU A 140 -19.82 27.05 -20.71
N SER A 141 -20.18 27.83 -19.69
CA SER A 141 -21.23 28.83 -19.83
C SER A 141 -20.83 29.97 -20.77
N MET A 142 -19.55 30.37 -20.78
CA MET A 142 -19.04 31.39 -21.71
C MET A 142 -19.11 30.89 -23.16
N THR A 143 -18.62 29.68 -23.44
CA THR A 143 -18.63 29.12 -24.79
C THR A 143 -20.05 28.91 -25.34
N ILE A 144 -21.01 28.48 -24.49
CA ILE A 144 -22.41 28.35 -24.91
C ILE A 144 -23.06 29.71 -25.20
N THR A 145 -22.74 30.74 -24.41
CA THR A 145 -23.27 32.10 -24.63
C THR A 145 -22.74 32.68 -25.94
N GLU A 146 -21.46 32.45 -26.24
CA GLU A 146 -20.82 32.86 -27.50
C GLU A 146 -21.46 32.20 -28.74
N ILE A 147 -21.78 30.89 -28.68
CA ILE A 147 -22.46 30.19 -29.78
C ILE A 147 -23.85 30.79 -30.04
N LYS A 148 -24.59 31.13 -28.98
CA LYS A 148 -25.90 31.77 -29.11
C LYS A 148 -25.78 33.16 -29.73
N GLU A 149 -24.89 34.01 -29.23
CA GLU A 149 -24.69 35.37 -29.76
C GLU A 149 -24.25 35.36 -31.24
N SER A 150 -23.41 34.41 -31.64
CA SER A 150 -23.02 34.18 -33.04
C SER A 150 -24.21 33.77 -33.94
N THR A 151 -25.12 32.94 -33.41
CA THR A 151 -26.30 32.45 -34.14
C THR A 151 -27.36 33.53 -34.35
N TYR A 152 -27.47 34.53 -33.46
CA TYR A 152 -28.39 35.65 -33.58
C TYR A 152 -27.82 36.88 -34.32
N ALA A 153 -26.54 36.83 -34.72
CA ALA A 153 -25.87 37.90 -35.47
C ALA A 153 -25.91 37.69 -37.00
N ILE A 154 -26.65 36.67 -37.48
CA ILE A 154 -26.94 36.37 -38.89
C ILE A 154 -28.42 36.69 -39.15
#